data_AF-A0A7W7KGI0-F1
#
_entry.id   AF-A0A7W7KGI0-F1
#
_cell.length_a   1.000
_cell.length_b   1.000
_cell.length_c   1.000
_cell.angle_alpha   90.00
_cell.angle_beta   90.00
_cell.angle_gamma   90.00
#
_symmetry.space_group_name_H-M   'P 1'
#
loop_
_entity.id
_entity.type
_entity.pdbx_description
1 polymer ?
#
loop_
_entity_poly.entity_id
_entity_poly.type
_entity_poly.pdbx_seq_one_letter_code
_entity_poly.pdbx_strand_id
1 'polypeptide(L)' 'MNLCSACAPPMLKNGELTMYGDWHGMFERKFLPKGMFRANGRGLLVHIITGEDYRKYVVPPPDQEKD' A
#
# COMPACT_ATOMS: atom_id res chain seq x y z
N MET A 1 -17.57 -12.60 7.17
CA MET A 1 -16.16 -12.86 7.49
C MET A 1 -15.38 -11.68 6.96
N ASN A 2 -15.04 -10.68 7.77
CA ASN A 2 -14.39 -9.48 7.23
C ASN A 2 -13.13 -9.20 8.03
N LEU A 3 -12.05 -9.97 7.80
CA LEU A 3 -10.72 -9.53 8.21
C LEU A 3 -9.88 -9.19 7.00
N CYS A 4 -9.82 -7.89 6.81
CA CYS A 4 -9.01 -7.13 5.91
C CYS A 4 -9.00 -5.77 6.61
N SER A 5 -7.87 -5.18 6.99
CA SER A 5 -7.83 -3.72 6.81
C SER A 5 -7.53 -3.47 5.33
N ALA A 6 -6.58 -4.28 4.85
CA ALA A 6 -6.30 -4.71 3.49
C ALA A 6 -5.78 -6.16 3.58
N CYS A 7 -6.63 -7.15 3.31
CA CYS A 7 -6.33 -8.55 2.94
C CYS A 7 -5.79 -9.58 3.94
N ALA A 8 -5.53 -9.26 5.22
CA ALA A 8 -5.03 -10.21 6.24
C ALA A 8 -3.65 -10.85 5.92
N PRO A 9 -2.87 -11.29 6.93
CA PRO A 9 -1.50 -11.72 6.69
C PRO A 9 -1.47 -13.07 5.93
N PRO A 10 -0.68 -13.20 4.84
CA PRO A 10 -0.55 -14.45 4.09
C PRO A 10 0.19 -15.54 4.87
N MET A 11 0.84 -15.18 5.98
CA MET A 11 1.62 -16.10 6.79
C MET A 11 1.54 -15.71 8.27
N LEU A 12 1.38 -16.70 9.14
CA LEU A 12 1.40 -16.54 10.58
C LEU A 12 2.83 -16.54 11.14
N LYS A 13 3.00 -16.12 12.40
CA LYS A 13 4.33 -16.04 13.05
C LYS A 13 5.06 -17.39 13.12
N ASN A 14 4.33 -18.50 13.14
CA ASN A 14 4.86 -19.86 13.11
C ASN A 14 5.28 -20.33 11.71
N GLY A 15 5.12 -19.49 10.67
CA GLY A 15 5.45 -19.83 9.28
C GLY A 15 4.32 -20.53 8.51
N GLU A 16 3.16 -20.72 9.13
CA GLU A 16 2.01 -21.33 8.46
C GLU A 16 1.37 -20.34 7.47
N LEU A 17 1.17 -20.79 6.23
CA LEU A 17 0.50 -20.01 5.20
C LEU A 17 -1.01 -19.94 5.47
N THR A 18 -1.60 -18.79 5.17
CA THR A 18 -3.05 -18.59 5.27
C THR A 18 -3.66 -18.52 3.87
N MET A 19 -4.98 -18.66 3.79
CA MET A 19 -5.74 -18.41 2.56
C MET A 19 -5.99 -16.91 2.28
N TYR A 20 -5.27 -16.03 2.99
CA TYR A 20 -5.41 -14.57 2.91
C TYR A 20 -4.19 -13.94 2.21
N GLY A 21 -4.17 -12.61 2.09
CA GLY A 21 -3.07 -11.86 1.46
C GLY A 21 -3.35 -11.42 0.02
N ASP A 22 -4.36 -12.00 -0.64
CA ASP A 22 -4.78 -11.59 -1.97
C ASP A 22 -5.64 -10.34 -1.93
N TRP A 23 -5.32 -9.40 -2.84
CA TRP A 23 -6.07 -8.16 -2.95
C TRP A 23 -7.41 -8.34 -3.64
N HIS A 24 -8.46 -8.00 -2.91
CA HIS A 24 -9.85 -8.21 -3.33
C HIS A 24 -10.55 -6.94 -3.81
N GLY A 25 -9.80 -5.86 -4.11
CA GLY A 25 -10.32 -4.73 -4.88
C GLY A 25 -11.21 -3.73 -4.13
N MET A 26 -11.33 -3.80 -2.80
CA MET A 26 -12.26 -2.95 -2.05
C MET A 26 -11.83 -1.48 -1.91
N PHE A 27 -10.56 -1.15 -2.14
CA PHE A 27 -10.09 0.24 -2.16
C PHE A 27 -9.34 0.53 -3.47
N GLU A 28 -9.18 1.81 -3.81
CA GLU A 28 -8.36 2.20 -4.94
C GLU A 28 -6.88 1.99 -4.59
N ARG A 29 -6.15 1.21 -5.40
CA ARG A 29 -4.68 1.09 -5.28
C ARG A 29 -4.04 2.31 -5.92
N LYS A 30 -3.34 3.11 -5.10
CA LYS A 30 -2.53 4.24 -5.56
C LYS A 30 -1.06 3.88 -5.45
N PHE A 31 -0.35 4.00 -6.57
CA PHE A 31 1.09 3.81 -6.60
C PHE A 31 1.77 5.16 -6.51
N LEU A 32 2.86 5.22 -5.76
CA LEU A 32 3.62 6.44 -5.52
C LEU A 32 5.09 6.21 -5.89
N PRO A 33 5.78 7.24 -6.40
CA PRO A 33 7.22 7.21 -6.56
C PRO A 33 7.93 6.81 -5.27
N LYS A 34 8.82 5.83 -5.35
CA LYS A 34 9.58 5.34 -4.20
C LYS A 34 10.43 6.46 -3.61
N GLY A 35 10.47 6.54 -2.28
CA GLY A 35 11.35 7.45 -1.54
C GLY A 35 10.92 8.93 -1.53
N MET A 36 9.74 9.28 -2.08
CA MET A 36 9.31 10.69 -2.16
C MET A 36 8.32 11.13 -1.07
N PHE A 37 7.83 10.22 -0.23
CA PHE A 37 6.76 10.49 0.75
C PHE A 37 7.13 10.09 2.17
N ARG A 38 6.58 10.82 3.15
CA ARG A 38 6.69 10.51 4.58
C ARG A 38 5.39 10.83 5.32
N ALA A 39 5.19 10.22 6.48
CA ALA A 39 4.15 10.67 7.41
C ALA A 39 4.60 11.97 8.11
N ASN A 40 3.73 12.98 8.16
CA ASN A 40 3.96 14.18 8.97
C ASN A 40 3.52 13.96 10.44
N GLY A 41 3.74 14.96 11.30
CA GLY A 41 3.35 14.89 12.72
C GLY A 41 1.84 14.78 13.00
N ARG A 42 1.00 14.86 11.96
CA ARG A 42 -0.46 14.65 12.03
C ARG A 42 -0.89 13.30 11.45
N GLY A 43 0.06 12.45 11.04
CA GLY A 43 -0.21 11.14 10.44
C GLY A 43 -0.64 11.18 8.97
N LEU A 44 -0.49 12.32 8.27
CA LEU A 44 -0.80 12.42 6.84
C LEU A 44 0.43 12.09 6.00
N LEU A 45 0.23 11.35 4.90
CA LEU A 45 1.27 11.07 3.91
C LEU A 45 1.48 12.31 3.02
N VAL A 46 2.68 12.89 3.09
CA VAL A 46 3.04 14.12 2.39
C VAL A 46 4.35 13.95 1.60
N HIS A 47 4.48 14.71 0.52
CA HIS A 47 5.72 14.77 -0.25
C HIS A 47 6.85 15.36 0.61
N ILE A 48 8.05 14.76 0.58
CA ILE A 48 9.15 15.11 1.50
C ILE A 48 9.62 16.56 1.32
N ILE A 49 9.68 17.03 0.06
CA ILE A 49 10.13 18.40 -0.27
C ILE A 49 9.01 19.44 -0.13
N THR A 50 7.90 19.27 -0.84
CA THR A 50 6.83 20.29 -0.92
C THR A 50 5.83 20.24 0.24
N GLY A 51 5.76 19.12 0.98
CA GLY A 51 4.73 18.91 2.00
C GLY A 51 3.32 18.68 1.44
N GLU A 52 3.18 18.56 0.12
CA GLU A 52 1.88 18.41 -0.55
C GLU A 52 1.28 17.01 -0.39
N ASP A 53 -0.03 16.93 -0.64
CA ASP A 53 -0.81 15.70 -0.59
C ASP A 53 -0.38 14.70 -1.67
N TYR A 54 -0.22 13.43 -1.26
CA TYR A 54 0.24 12.35 -2.15
C TYR A 54 -0.64 12.12 -3.38
N ARG A 55 -1.93 12.49 -3.35
CA ARG A 55 -2.87 12.24 -4.46
C ARG A 55 -2.48 12.95 -5.75
N LYS A 56 -1.68 14.02 -5.68
CA LYS A 56 -1.17 14.73 -6.87
C LYS A 56 -0.07 13.98 -7.64
N TYR A 57 0.52 12.96 -7.02
CA TYR A 57 1.71 12.27 -7.52
C TYR A 57 1.45 10.78 -7.80
N VAL A 58 0.18 10.39 -7.91
CA VAL A 58 -0.19 9.00 -8.22
C VAL A 58 0.34 8.65 -9.61
N VAL A 59 1.04 7.52 -9.69
CA VAL A 59 1.58 6.99 -10.94
C VAL A 59 0.84 5.71 -11.35
N PRO A 60 0.93 5.30 -12.62
CA PRO A 60 0.46 3.98 -13.05
C PRO A 60 1.09 2.85 -12.21
N PRO A 61 0.43 1.68 -12.11
CA PRO A 61 1.04 0.51 -11.51
C PRO A 61 2.38 0.19 -12.19
N PRO A 62 3.37 -0.35 -11.45
CA PRO A 62 4.57 -0.86 -12.07
C PRO A 62 4.20 -1.99 -13.03
N ASP A 63 4.87 -2.04 -14.19
CA ASP A 63 4.78 -3.16 -15.12
C ASP A 63 5.01 -4.44 -14.33
N GLN A 64 4.03 -5.35 -14.37
CA GLN A 64 4.14 -6.64 -13.69
C GLN A 64 5.12 -7.48 -14.52
N GLU A 65 6.42 -7.46 -14.17
CA GLU A 65 7.34 -8.49 -14.65
C GLU A 65 6.78 -9.84 -14.20
N LYS A 66 6.28 -10.61 -15.18
CA LYS A 66 5.93 -12.01 -15.00
C LYS A 66 7.23 -12.79 -15.09
N ASP A 67 7.81 -13.11 -13.93
CA ASP A 67 8.76 -14.20 -13.79
C ASP A 67 8.05 -15.56 -13.84
#